data_AF-A0A955BMQ2-F1
#
_entry.id   AF-A0A955BMQ2-F1
#
_cell.length_a   1.000
_cell.length_b   1.000
_cell.length_c   1.000
_cell.angle_alpha   90.00
_cell.angle_beta   90.00
_cell.angle_gamma   90.00
#
_symmetry.space_group_name_H-M   'P 1'
#
loop_
_entity.id
_entity.type
_entity.pdbx_description
1 polymer ?
#
loop_
_entity_poly.entity_id
_entity_poly.type
_entity_poly.pdbx_seq_one_letter_code
_entity_poly.pdbx_strand_id
1 'polypeptide(L)'
;MVDTVMDACDTDLKKYCSQVTPGEGRLVLCMMAHEDKISDQCFGAMFDAADGIEFFVSDLKRAADVCESDIEKLCDKVEPGKGQIAQCLVDNKAKVSPDCGAELADIEARLKH
;
A
#
# COMPACT_ATOMS: atom_id res chain seq x y z
N MET A 1 -4.12 7.41 -3.45
CA MET A 1 -4.67 6.85 -2.19
C MET A 1 -4.30 7.71 -0.98
N VAL A 2 -3.04 7.79 -0.56
CA VAL A 2 -2.67 8.59 0.64
C VAL A 2 -2.99 10.07 0.46
N ASP A 3 -2.64 10.67 -0.68
CA ASP A 3 -2.94 12.08 -0.95
C ASP A 3 -4.44 12.35 -0.97
N THR A 4 -5.23 11.44 -1.54
CA THR A 4 -6.71 11.51 -1.56
C THR A 4 -7.30 11.57 -0.15
N VAL A 5 -6.79 10.73 0.76
CA VAL A 5 -7.21 10.75 2.17
C VAL A 5 -6.79 12.05 2.83
N MET A 6 -5.54 12.49 2.63
CA MET A 6 -5.03 13.71 3.25
C MET A 6 -5.81 14.95 2.80
N ASP A 7 -6.14 15.06 1.51
CA ASP A 7 -6.92 16.17 0.97
C ASP A 7 -8.36 16.16 1.49
N ALA A 8 -9.00 14.99 1.52
CA ALA A 8 -10.36 14.84 2.05
C ALA A 8 -10.44 15.13 3.55
N CYS A 9 -9.37 14.82 4.29
CA CYS A 9 -9.32 14.93 5.75
C CYS A 9 -8.62 16.19 6.25
N ASP A 10 -8.10 17.07 5.39
CA ASP A 10 -7.23 18.19 5.78
C ASP A 10 -7.87 19.09 6.86
N THR A 11 -9.15 19.43 6.70
CA THR A 11 -9.88 20.28 7.65
C THR A 11 -10.05 19.57 9.01
N ASP A 12 -10.39 18.28 8.98
CA ASP A 12 -10.60 17.48 10.18
C ASP A 12 -9.28 17.24 10.93
N LEU A 13 -8.20 16.94 10.20
CA LEU A 13 -6.85 16.76 10.75
C LEU A 13 -6.36 18.03 11.46
N LYS A 14 -6.56 19.21 10.84
CA LYS A 14 -6.21 20.50 11.47
C LYS A 14 -7.01 20.75 12.75
N LYS A 15 -8.28 20.37 12.76
CA LYS A 15 -9.18 20.64 13.88
C LYS A 15 -8.98 19.68 15.05
N TYR A 16 -8.79 18.39 14.79
CA TYR A 16 -8.81 17.34 15.81
C TYR A 16 -7.44 16.71 16.05
N CYS A 17 -6.53 16.73 15.07
CA CYS A 17 -5.27 15.98 15.10
C CYS A 17 -4.01 16.84 14.90
N SER A 18 -4.08 18.17 15.05
CA SER A 18 -2.97 19.09 14.76
C SER A 18 -1.72 18.91 15.64
N GLN A 19 -1.87 18.27 16.80
CA GLN A 19 -0.76 17.95 17.71
C GLN A 19 -0.14 16.57 17.43
N VAL A 20 -0.70 15.81 16.50
CA VAL A 20 -0.23 14.46 16.19
C VAL A 20 0.90 14.54 15.18
N THR A 21 2.03 13.93 15.52
CA THR A 21 3.15 13.79 14.58
C THR A 21 2.76 12.81 13.46
N PRO A 22 2.88 13.18 12.18
CA PRO A 22 2.58 12.27 11.07
C PRO A 22 3.44 10.99 11.04
N GLY A 23 2.95 9.97 10.33
CA GLY A 23 3.64 8.69 10.15
C GLY A 23 3.18 7.57 11.10
N GLU A 24 3.58 6.33 10.79
CA GLU A 24 3.33 5.13 11.62
C GLU A 24 1.86 4.93 12.00
N GLY A 25 0.93 5.38 11.14
CA GLY A 25 -0.51 5.26 11.39
C GLY A 25 -1.07 6.21 12.47
N ARG A 26 -0.26 7.10 13.07
CA ARG A 26 -0.72 7.96 14.17
C ARG A 26 -1.90 8.87 13.81
N LEU A 27 -1.90 9.44 12.60
CA LEU A 27 -3.02 10.28 12.15
C LEU A 27 -4.29 9.46 11.96
N VAL A 28 -4.19 8.25 11.41
CA VAL A 28 -5.34 7.34 11.28
C VAL A 28 -5.90 6.99 12.66
N LEU A 29 -5.06 6.65 13.64
CA LEU A 29 -5.48 6.38 15.00
C LEU A 29 -6.19 7.57 15.67
N CYS A 30 -5.69 8.79 15.45
CA CYS A 30 -6.34 10.00 15.93
C CYS A 30 -7.73 10.19 15.32
N MET A 31 -7.86 9.97 14.00
CA MET A 31 -9.13 10.10 13.30
C MET A 31 -10.14 9.05 13.76
N MET A 32 -9.71 7.81 14.01
CA MET A 32 -10.56 6.76 14.60
C MET A 32 -11.03 7.14 16.02
N ALA A 33 -10.18 7.77 16.83
CA ALA A 33 -10.57 8.26 18.15
C ALA A 33 -11.55 9.46 18.11
N HIS A 34 -11.71 10.07 16.94
CA HIS A 34 -12.61 11.18 16.67
C HIS A 34 -13.63 10.86 15.57
N GLU A 35 -13.94 9.57 15.36
CA GLU A 35 -14.80 9.11 14.26
C GLU A 35 -16.18 9.79 14.25
N ASP A 36 -16.69 10.18 15.41
CA ASP A 36 -17.97 10.87 15.60
C ASP A 36 -17.93 12.37 15.25
N LYS A 37 -16.74 12.91 14.99
CA LYS A 37 -16.50 14.35 14.83
C LYS A 37 -15.94 14.76 13.47
N ILE A 38 -15.37 13.81 12.73
CA ILE A 38 -14.81 14.03 11.40
C ILE A 38 -15.93 14.15 10.36
N SER A 39 -15.64 14.76 9.22
CA SER A 39 -16.60 14.90 8.14
C SER A 39 -16.92 13.57 7.43
N ASP A 40 -18.12 13.44 6.87
CA ASP A 40 -18.50 12.29 6.04
C ASP A 40 -17.55 12.09 4.85
N GLN A 41 -17.03 13.19 4.30
CA GLN A 41 -16.07 13.16 3.20
C GLN A 41 -14.76 12.50 3.65
N CYS A 42 -14.23 12.90 4.81
CA CYS A 42 -13.03 12.28 5.34
C CYS A 42 -13.26 10.82 5.74
N PHE A 43 -14.39 10.52 6.39
CA PHE A 43 -14.77 9.16 6.74
C PHE A 43 -14.85 8.25 5.51
N GLY A 44 -15.54 8.70 4.45
CA GLY A 44 -15.62 7.98 3.18
C GLY A 44 -14.25 7.74 2.54
N ALA A 45 -13.40 8.77 2.49
CA ALA A 45 -12.06 8.63 1.92
C ALA A 45 -11.18 7.63 2.72
N MET A 46 -11.31 7.59 4.06
CA MET A 46 -10.63 6.58 4.87
C MET A 46 -11.15 5.16 4.59
N PHE A 47 -12.45 5.00 4.36
CA PHE A 47 -13.04 3.72 4.02
C PHE A 47 -12.58 3.23 2.63
N ASP A 48 -12.63 4.10 1.62
CA ASP A 48 -12.12 3.80 0.28
C ASP A 48 -10.64 3.41 0.30
N ALA A 49 -9.85 4.07 1.16
CA ALA A 49 -8.45 3.73 1.35
C ALA A 49 -8.26 2.38 2.08
N ALA A 50 -9.13 2.03 3.03
CA ALA A 50 -9.10 0.74 3.70
C ALA A 50 -9.38 -0.41 2.72
N ASP A 51 -10.41 -0.27 1.88
CA ASP A 51 -10.72 -1.21 0.81
C ASP A 51 -9.54 -1.34 -0.17
N GLY A 52 -8.95 -0.21 -0.58
CA GLY A 52 -7.78 -0.20 -1.44
C GLY A 52 -6.56 -0.95 -0.85
N ILE A 53 -6.32 -0.84 0.46
CA ILE A 53 -5.26 -1.59 1.15
C ILE A 53 -5.55 -3.09 1.12
N GLU A 54 -6.79 -3.51 1.37
CA GLU A 54 -7.16 -4.94 1.35
C GLU A 54 -6.88 -5.56 -0.02
N PHE A 55 -7.32 -4.92 -1.09
CA PHE A 55 -7.05 -5.39 -2.45
C PHE A 55 -5.54 -5.46 -2.72
N PHE A 56 -4.78 -4.43 -2.35
CA PHE A 56 -3.33 -4.42 -2.53
C PHE A 56 -2.63 -5.55 -1.76
N VAL A 57 -3.03 -5.84 -0.52
CA VAL A 57 -2.47 -6.95 0.27
C VAL A 57 -2.76 -8.30 -0.39
N SER A 58 -3.96 -8.47 -0.95
CA SER A 58 -4.31 -9.70 -1.67
C SER A 58 -3.44 -9.91 -2.91
N ASP A 59 -3.14 -8.83 -3.63
CA ASP A 59 -2.27 -8.84 -4.81
C ASP A 59 -0.83 -9.15 -4.44
N LEU A 60 -0.32 -8.51 -3.39
CA LEU A 60 1.03 -8.76 -2.90
C LEU A 60 1.21 -10.22 -2.45
N LYS A 61 0.20 -10.78 -1.79
CA LYS A 61 0.22 -12.19 -1.39
C LYS A 61 0.31 -13.10 -2.60
N ARG A 62 -0.55 -12.90 -3.61
CA ARG A 62 -0.49 -13.69 -4.84
C ARG A 62 0.86 -13.54 -5.55
N ALA A 63 1.39 -12.32 -5.59
CA ALA A 63 2.73 -12.05 -6.14
C ALA A 63 3.81 -12.85 -5.43
N ALA A 64 3.80 -12.84 -4.09
CA ALA A 64 4.75 -13.56 -3.27
C ALA A 64 4.66 -15.07 -3.50
N ASP A 65 3.45 -15.62 -3.58
CA ASP A 65 3.21 -17.05 -3.82
C ASP A 65 3.69 -17.46 -5.23
N VAL A 66 3.34 -16.69 -6.26
CA VAL A 66 3.74 -17.00 -7.66
C VAL A 66 5.24 -16.82 -7.88
N CYS A 67 5.83 -15.79 -7.28
CA CYS A 67 7.24 -15.45 -7.45
C CYS A 67 8.17 -16.08 -6.40
N GLU A 68 7.68 -16.95 -5.50
CA GLU A 68 8.44 -17.49 -4.36
C GLU A 68 9.81 -18.04 -4.81
N SER A 69 9.82 -18.92 -5.81
CA SER A 69 11.07 -19.51 -6.31
C SER A 69 12.01 -18.49 -6.95
N ASP A 70 11.48 -17.45 -7.58
CA ASP A 70 12.28 -16.37 -8.17
C ASP A 70 12.87 -15.47 -7.08
N ILE A 71 12.11 -15.18 -6.02
CA ILE A 71 12.58 -14.44 -4.85
C ILE A 71 13.76 -15.16 -4.20
N GLU A 72 13.62 -16.47 -3.96
CA GLU A 72 14.70 -17.29 -3.36
C GLU A 72 15.95 -17.37 -4.23
N LYS A 73 15.82 -17.40 -5.56
CA LYS A 73 16.96 -17.55 -6.47
C LYS A 73 17.66 -16.24 -6.79
N LEU A 74 16.90 -15.15 -6.89
CA LEU A 74 17.36 -13.87 -7.44
C LEU A 74 17.49 -12.79 -6.37
N CYS A 75 16.76 -12.90 -5.26
CA CYS A 75 16.59 -11.83 -4.27
C CYS A 75 16.86 -12.28 -2.82
N ASP A 76 17.54 -13.41 -2.61
CA ASP A 76 17.84 -14.00 -1.28
C ASP A 76 18.61 -13.06 -0.33
N LYS A 77 19.39 -12.14 -0.87
CA LYS A 77 20.20 -11.17 -0.13
C LYS A 77 19.52 -9.81 0.06
N VAL A 78 18.29 -9.66 -0.43
CA VAL A 78 17.56 -8.41 -0.32
C VAL A 78 16.81 -8.39 1.01
N GLU A 79 16.99 -7.31 1.77
CA GLU A 79 16.24 -7.13 3.01
C GLU A 79 14.74 -6.96 2.72
N PRO A 80 13.86 -7.60 3.49
CA PRO A 80 12.43 -7.38 3.36
C PRO A 80 12.00 -5.96 3.75
N GLY A 81 10.90 -5.49 3.15
CA GLY A 81 10.28 -4.21 3.46
C GLY A 81 10.60 -3.12 2.44
N LYS A 82 9.91 -1.98 2.57
CA LYS A 82 10.05 -0.79 1.71
C LYS A 82 9.99 -1.07 0.19
N GLY A 83 9.37 -2.18 -0.23
CA GLY A 83 9.30 -2.59 -1.64
C GLY A 83 10.59 -3.14 -2.24
N GLN A 84 11.63 -3.44 -1.45
CA GLN A 84 12.95 -3.83 -1.99
C GLN A 84 12.92 -5.17 -2.74
N ILE A 85 12.19 -6.17 -2.24
CA ILE A 85 12.02 -7.45 -2.93
C ILE A 85 11.27 -7.27 -4.26
N ALA A 86 10.21 -6.47 -4.27
CA ALA A 86 9.47 -6.16 -5.49
C ALA A 86 10.37 -5.47 -6.52
N GLN A 87 11.20 -4.51 -6.10
CA GLN A 87 12.18 -3.86 -6.97
C GLN A 87 13.20 -4.87 -7.53
N CYS A 88 13.72 -5.78 -6.70
CA CYS A 88 14.64 -6.81 -7.17
C CYS A 88 14.03 -7.73 -8.24
N LEU A 89 12.77 -8.12 -8.09
CA LEU A 89 12.04 -8.89 -9.11
C LEU A 89 11.87 -8.09 -10.41
N VAL A 90 11.53 -6.80 -10.33
CA VAL A 90 11.42 -5.90 -11.49
C VAL A 90 12.76 -5.73 -12.19
N ASP A 91 13.85 -5.53 -11.46
CA ASP A 91 15.21 -5.38 -12.02
C ASP A 91 15.69 -6.67 -12.70
N ASN A 92 15.16 -7.83 -12.27
CA ASN A 92 15.42 -9.14 -12.85
C ASN A 92 14.27 -9.66 -13.72
N LYS A 93 13.36 -8.81 -14.22
CA LYS A 93 12.17 -9.22 -15.01
C LYS A 93 12.48 -10.09 -16.24
N ALA A 94 13.70 -10.02 -16.79
CA ALA A 94 14.14 -10.88 -17.89
C ALA A 94 14.61 -12.29 -17.45
N LYS A 95 14.80 -12.50 -16.15
CA LYS A 95 15.33 -13.74 -15.55
C LYS A 95 14.32 -14.47 -14.66
N VAL A 96 13.23 -13.80 -14.26
CA VAL A 96 12.14 -14.44 -13.51
C VAL A 96 11.45 -15.50 -14.38
N SER A 97 10.76 -16.43 -13.73
CA SER A 97 9.89 -17.39 -14.40
C SER A 97 8.80 -16.70 -15.24
N PRO A 98 8.26 -17.36 -16.29
CA PRO A 98 7.15 -16.82 -17.06
C PRO A 98 5.92 -16.45 -16.21
N ASP A 99 5.62 -17.26 -15.20
CA ASP A 99 4.46 -17.06 -14.32
C ASP A 99 4.67 -15.81 -13.44
N CYS A 100 5.85 -15.67 -12.81
CA CYS A 100 6.17 -14.46 -12.06
C CYS A 100 6.22 -13.22 -12.97
N GLY A 101 6.76 -13.34 -14.19
CA GLY A 101 6.78 -12.23 -15.15
C GLY A 101 5.37 -11.76 -15.56
N ALA A 102 4.45 -12.69 -15.75
CA ALA A 102 3.04 -12.39 -16.03
C ALA A 102 2.36 -11.73 -14.82
N GLU A 103 2.60 -12.23 -13.61
CA GLU A 103 2.08 -11.68 -12.37
C GLU A 103 2.54 -10.23 -12.14
N LEU A 104 3.84 -9.97 -12.31
CA LEU A 104 4.39 -8.61 -12.20
C LEU A 104 3.74 -7.64 -13.22
N ALA A 105 3.49 -8.10 -14.44
CA ALA A 105 2.82 -7.28 -15.46
C ALA A 105 1.35 -6.99 -15.10
N ASP A 106 0.65 -7.96 -14.52
CA ASP A 106 -0.74 -7.82 -14.08
C ASP A 106 -0.88 -6.84 -12.90
N ILE A 107 0.07 -6.89 -11.94
CA ILE A 107 0.15 -5.91 -10.84
C ILE A 107 0.48 -4.51 -11.37
N GLU A 108 1.47 -4.37 -12.26
CA GLU A 108 1.83 -3.10 -12.88
C GLU A 108 0.65 -2.44 -13.62
N ALA A 109 -0.22 -3.24 -14.24
CA ALA A 109 -1.41 -2.74 -14.94
C ALA A 109 -2.45 -2.18 -13.96
N ARG A 110 -2.62 -2.81 -12.80
CA ARG A 110 -3.61 -2.40 -11.78
C ARG A 110 -3.16 -1.20 -10.96
N LEU A 111 -1.86 -1.01 -10.73
CA LEU A 111 -1.31 0.16 -10.01
C LEU A 111 -1.38 1.48 -10.80
N LYS A 112 -1.64 1.42 -12.11
CA LYS A 112 -1.81 2.61 -12.96
C LYS A 112 -3.23 3.19 -12.91
N HIS A 113 -4.14 2.52 -12.23
CA HIS A 113 -5.51 2.95 -11.96
C HIS A 113 -5.67 3.35 -10.50
#